data_AF-A0AA39JGQ0-F1
#
_entry.id   AF-A0AA39JGQ0-F1
#
_cell.length_a   1.000
_cell.length_b   1.000
_cell.length_c   1.000
_cell.angle_alpha   90.00
_cell.angle_beta   90.00
_cell.angle_gamma   90.00
#
_symmetry.space_group_name_H-M   'P 1'
#
loop_
_entity.id
_entity.type
_entity.pdbx_description
1 polymer ?
#
loop_
_entity_poly.entity_id
_entity_poly.type
_entity_poly.pdbx_seq_one_letter_code
_entity_poly.pdbx_strand_id
1 'polypeptide(L)'
;MLEYEEYVSTPKFNIFQYKLVEHYEKLPEVTLSAFAETGIEESSIPVLKQRSYTGKKPVISSSLADTPCIDIGVVGLLEKLNNVLGTSYTLDPIILQPLLDSYVTQGYDFGTVFGFLRPFWYDITTIDEKLRTREERGQKLREEGIDDWSFSSDGSGTRAKTPPRRIWDLYANRVLPYWVTYEKLVAMSHAWMDEVDRVDVWTPINGREWPVPMPNDADLNLIRIEMLSMRAEYVWLDVLCLRQAGGRGEHLRAEEWKVDVPTIGWVYSTSPVGCYFNGLGRPLKL
;
A
#
# COMPACT_ATOMS: atom_id res chain seq x y z
N MET A 1 27.89 18.93 8.30
CA MET A 1 28.33 17.53 8.38
C MET A 1 27.59 16.92 9.55
N LEU A 2 26.40 16.40 9.28
CA LEU A 2 25.55 15.71 10.25
C LEU A 2 25.26 14.33 9.63
N GLU A 3 25.42 13.32 10.46
CA GLU A 3 25.58 11.91 10.11
C GLU A 3 24.38 11.37 9.32
N TYR A 4 24.67 10.88 8.12
CA TYR A 4 23.73 10.29 7.16
C TYR A 4 23.51 8.77 7.42
N GLU A 5 23.74 8.29 8.65
CA GLU A 5 23.76 6.85 8.96
C GLU A 5 22.43 6.26 9.45
N GLU A 6 21.37 7.05 9.69
CA GLU A 6 20.17 6.48 10.36
C GLU A 6 18.95 6.18 9.48
N TYR A 7 18.92 6.61 8.22
CA TYR A 7 17.71 6.45 7.38
C TYR A 7 17.76 5.28 6.38
N VAL A 8 18.91 4.59 6.28
CA VAL A 8 19.06 3.38 5.47
C VAL A 8 19.92 2.41 6.28
N SER A 9 19.37 1.24 6.64
CA SER A 9 20.14 0.12 7.21
C SER A 9 20.60 0.28 8.68
N THR A 10 19.66 0.22 9.63
CA THR A 10 20.03 -0.38 10.93
C THR A 10 20.24 -1.89 10.71
N PRO A 11 21.24 -2.55 11.34
CA PRO A 11 21.51 -3.97 11.13
C PRO A 11 20.29 -4.87 11.35
N LYS A 12 19.43 -4.52 12.32
CA LYS A 12 18.18 -5.23 12.60
C LYS A 12 17.20 -5.16 11.42
N PHE A 13 17.10 -4.03 10.76
CA PHE A 13 16.17 -3.80 9.64
C PHE A 13 16.52 -4.66 8.42
N ASN A 14 17.80 -4.69 8.03
CA ASN A 14 18.25 -5.56 6.95
C ASN A 14 17.97 -7.03 7.28
N ILE A 15 18.22 -7.46 8.52
CA ILE A 15 17.98 -8.85 8.95
C ILE A 15 16.49 -9.22 8.84
N PHE A 16 15.56 -8.34 9.23
CA PHE A 16 14.12 -8.61 9.09
C PHE A 16 13.69 -8.73 7.63
N GLN A 17 14.18 -7.85 6.76
CA GLN A 17 13.89 -7.90 5.33
C GLN A 17 14.43 -9.19 4.68
N TYR A 18 15.68 -9.57 4.97
CA TYR A 18 16.25 -10.83 4.46
C TYR A 18 15.42 -12.04 4.89
N LYS A 19 14.97 -12.10 6.16
CA LYS A 19 14.13 -13.19 6.65
C LYS A 19 12.78 -13.27 5.93
N LEU A 20 12.10 -12.14 5.72
CA LEU A 20 10.83 -12.09 4.98
C LEU A 20 10.99 -12.61 3.55
N VAL A 21 12.04 -12.17 2.85
CA VAL A 21 12.35 -12.64 1.49
C VAL A 21 12.56 -14.16 1.48
N GLU A 22 13.35 -14.71 2.41
CA GLU A 22 13.57 -16.16 2.53
C GLU A 22 12.28 -16.96 2.77
N HIS A 23 11.33 -16.42 3.53
CA HIS A 23 10.04 -17.05 3.71
C HIS A 23 9.22 -17.03 2.42
N TYR A 24 9.17 -15.90 1.71
CA TYR A 24 8.41 -15.78 0.46
C TYR A 24 8.95 -16.69 -0.66
N GLU A 25 10.26 -16.94 -0.74
CA GLU A 25 10.82 -17.85 -1.74
C GLU A 25 10.39 -19.32 -1.56
N LYS A 26 9.88 -19.68 -0.37
CA LYS A 26 9.37 -21.02 -0.03
C LYS A 26 7.87 -21.18 -0.31
N LEU A 27 7.17 -20.09 -0.62
CA LEU A 27 5.74 -20.13 -0.91
C LEU A 27 5.47 -20.73 -2.31
N PRO A 28 4.28 -21.32 -2.51
CA PRO A 28 3.83 -21.72 -3.84
C PRO A 28 3.68 -20.50 -4.74
N GLU A 29 3.78 -20.71 -6.06
CA GLU A 29 3.46 -19.66 -7.02
C GLU A 29 1.96 -19.35 -7.00
N VAL A 30 1.65 -18.06 -7.02
CA VAL A 30 0.31 -17.51 -7.16
C VAL A 30 0.22 -16.82 -8.51
N THR A 31 -0.94 -16.92 -9.16
CA THR A 31 -1.25 -16.19 -10.38
C THR A 31 -2.44 -15.26 -10.16
N LEU A 32 -2.27 -13.98 -10.47
CA LEU A 32 -3.37 -13.05 -10.69
C LEU A 32 -3.57 -12.89 -12.20
N SER A 33 -4.81 -12.98 -12.66
CA SER A 33 -5.16 -12.78 -14.07
C SER A 33 -6.12 -11.61 -14.19
N ALA A 34 -6.04 -10.89 -15.31
CA ALA A 34 -6.92 -9.77 -15.55
C ALA A 34 -8.39 -10.19 -15.59
N PHE A 35 -8.69 -11.37 -16.16
CA PHE A 35 -10.05 -11.88 -16.18
C PHE A 35 -10.61 -12.11 -14.78
N ALA A 36 -9.83 -12.70 -13.87
CA ALA A 36 -10.27 -12.93 -12.49
C ALA A 36 -10.48 -11.62 -11.71
N GLU A 37 -9.71 -10.57 -12.02
CA GLU A 37 -9.71 -9.29 -11.29
C GLU A 37 -10.68 -8.25 -11.88
N THR A 38 -11.03 -8.36 -13.17
CA THR A 38 -11.83 -7.33 -13.90
C THR A 38 -12.95 -7.90 -14.76
N GLY A 39 -12.95 -9.22 -15.02
CA GLY A 39 -13.85 -9.86 -15.98
C GLY A 39 -13.47 -9.65 -17.46
N ILE A 40 -12.38 -8.94 -17.74
CA ILE A 40 -11.90 -8.67 -19.11
C ILE A 40 -10.92 -9.76 -19.54
N GLU A 41 -11.19 -10.38 -20.69
CA GLU A 41 -10.29 -11.36 -21.32
C GLU A 41 -8.89 -10.79 -21.57
N GLU A 42 -7.85 -11.54 -21.20
CA GLU A 42 -6.46 -11.09 -21.30
C GLU A 42 -6.06 -10.72 -22.74
N SER A 43 -6.62 -11.39 -23.76
CA SER A 43 -6.35 -11.10 -25.17
C SER A 43 -6.78 -9.70 -25.59
N SER A 44 -7.78 -9.14 -24.92
CA SER A 44 -8.35 -7.82 -25.20
C SER A 44 -7.53 -6.69 -24.56
N ILE A 45 -6.60 -7.01 -23.66
CA ILE A 45 -5.77 -6.04 -22.95
C ILE A 45 -4.52 -5.74 -23.78
N PRO A 46 -4.32 -4.48 -24.24
CA PRO A 46 -3.16 -4.13 -25.07
C PRO A 46 -1.83 -4.24 -24.33
N VAL A 47 -1.82 -3.91 -23.03
CA VAL A 47 -0.60 -3.89 -22.21
C VAL A 47 -0.32 -5.30 -21.68
N LEU A 48 0.71 -5.97 -22.22
CA LEU A 48 1.03 -7.36 -21.87
C LEU A 48 1.22 -7.59 -20.37
N LYS A 49 1.86 -6.64 -19.67
CA LYS A 49 2.11 -6.74 -18.22
C LYS A 49 0.85 -6.58 -17.36
N GLN A 50 -0.26 -6.10 -17.92
CA GLN A 50 -1.55 -6.02 -17.23
C GLN A 50 -2.37 -7.31 -17.33
N ARG A 51 -1.97 -8.26 -18.19
CA ARG A 51 -2.74 -9.47 -18.46
C ARG A 51 -2.70 -10.47 -17.30
N SER A 52 -1.51 -10.70 -16.76
CA SER A 52 -1.33 -11.59 -15.63
C SER A 52 -0.03 -11.34 -14.91
N TYR A 53 -0.01 -11.72 -13.64
CA TYR A 53 1.15 -11.80 -12.79
C TYR A 53 1.27 -13.22 -12.27
N THR A 54 2.45 -13.82 -12.34
CA THR A 54 2.75 -15.11 -11.70
C THR A 54 4.03 -14.95 -10.89
N GLY A 55 4.00 -15.37 -9.62
CA GLY A 55 5.19 -15.33 -8.76
C GLY A 55 4.95 -15.94 -7.38
N LYS A 56 6.02 -16.06 -6.60
CA LYS A 56 5.98 -16.66 -5.25
C LYS A 56 5.61 -15.67 -4.14
N LYS A 57 5.49 -14.39 -4.45
CA LYS A 57 5.14 -13.40 -3.43
C LYS A 57 3.69 -13.63 -3.00
N PRO A 58 3.35 -13.45 -1.70
CA PRO A 58 2.01 -13.74 -1.20
C PRO A 58 1.03 -12.64 -1.60
N VAL A 59 0.65 -12.62 -2.87
CA VAL A 59 -0.30 -11.69 -3.43
C VAL A 59 -1.70 -12.30 -3.35
N ILE A 60 -2.68 -11.56 -2.84
CA ILE A 60 -4.06 -12.02 -2.73
C ILE A 60 -4.94 -11.44 -3.85
N SER A 61 -5.99 -12.14 -4.27
CA SER A 61 -6.95 -11.58 -5.25
C SER A 61 -7.72 -10.41 -4.66
N SER A 62 -8.25 -9.51 -5.51
CA SER A 62 -9.18 -8.46 -5.05
C SER A 62 -10.39 -9.04 -4.33
N SER A 63 -10.95 -10.14 -4.85
CA SER A 63 -12.09 -10.83 -4.24
C SER A 63 -11.80 -11.31 -2.81
N LEU A 64 -10.61 -11.85 -2.56
CA LEU A 64 -10.20 -12.24 -1.21
C LEU A 64 -9.94 -11.02 -0.34
N ALA A 65 -9.25 -10.00 -0.86
CA ALA A 65 -8.98 -8.75 -0.14
C ALA A 65 -10.26 -8.06 0.32
N ASP A 66 -11.29 -8.06 -0.53
CA ASP A 66 -12.60 -7.42 -0.30
C ASP A 66 -13.52 -8.20 0.63
N THR A 67 -13.13 -9.40 1.08
CA THR A 67 -13.96 -10.21 1.97
C THR A 67 -13.96 -9.59 3.38
N PRO A 68 -15.12 -9.17 3.93
CA PRO A 68 -15.21 -8.66 5.29
C PRO A 68 -14.77 -9.71 6.32
N CYS A 69 -13.93 -9.33 7.29
CA CYS A 69 -13.45 -10.28 8.30
C CYS A 69 -14.59 -10.85 9.17
N ILE A 70 -15.68 -10.10 9.34
CA ILE A 70 -16.87 -10.56 10.07
C ILE A 70 -17.54 -11.76 9.42
N ASP A 71 -17.51 -11.86 8.08
CA ASP A 71 -18.11 -12.97 7.35
C ASP A 71 -17.26 -14.24 7.41
N ILE A 72 -15.95 -14.07 7.63
CA ILE A 72 -14.98 -15.17 7.74
C ILE A 72 -14.91 -15.69 9.19
N GLY A 73 -15.05 -14.78 10.16
CA GLY A 73 -14.79 -15.05 11.57
C GLY A 73 -13.29 -15.22 11.87
N VAL A 74 -12.96 -15.26 13.16
CA VAL A 74 -11.59 -15.24 13.69
C VAL A 74 -10.80 -16.49 13.28
N VAL A 75 -11.45 -17.66 13.39
CA VAL A 75 -10.85 -18.94 13.02
C VAL A 75 -10.55 -18.97 11.52
N GLY A 76 -11.52 -18.61 10.68
CA GLY A 76 -11.33 -18.58 9.23
C GLY A 76 -10.32 -17.52 8.78
N LEU A 77 -10.22 -16.40 9.50
CA LEU A 77 -9.22 -15.36 9.26
C LEU A 77 -7.81 -15.91 9.47
N LEU A 78 -7.57 -16.61 10.60
CA LEU A 78 -6.29 -17.28 10.86
C LEU A 78 -5.98 -18.34 9.81
N GLU A 79 -6.95 -19.17 9.44
CA GLU A 79 -6.77 -20.19 8.40
C GLU A 79 -6.35 -19.59 7.06
N LYS A 80 -7.00 -18.51 6.62
CA LYS A 80 -6.64 -17.81 5.38
C LYS A 80 -5.25 -17.18 5.47
N LEU A 81 -4.89 -16.54 6.58
CA LEU A 81 -3.54 -15.98 6.79
C LEU A 81 -2.48 -17.08 6.72
N ASN A 82 -2.70 -18.20 7.41
CA ASN A 82 -1.83 -19.38 7.37
C ASN A 82 -1.68 -19.92 5.94
N ASN A 83 -2.78 -20.05 5.21
CA ASN A 83 -2.77 -20.56 3.83
C ASN A 83 -1.97 -19.65 2.89
N VAL A 84 -2.18 -18.33 2.97
CA VAL A 84 -1.50 -17.36 2.10
C VAL A 84 -0.01 -17.24 2.44
N LEU A 85 0.35 -17.30 3.74
CA LEU A 85 1.71 -17.07 4.22
C LEU A 85 2.51 -18.36 4.47
N GLY A 86 1.92 -19.53 4.15
CA GLY A 86 2.58 -20.82 4.26
C GLY A 86 2.94 -21.20 5.70
N THR A 87 2.12 -20.81 6.67
CA THR A 87 2.31 -21.10 8.10
C THR A 87 1.22 -22.02 8.63
N SER A 88 1.40 -22.52 9.85
CA SER A 88 0.46 -23.42 10.52
C SER A 88 0.25 -23.00 11.98
N TYR A 89 0.10 -21.70 12.23
CA TYR A 89 -0.13 -21.20 13.57
C TYR A 89 -1.51 -21.61 14.08
N THR A 90 -1.59 -21.97 15.36
CA THR A 90 -2.85 -22.26 16.04
C THR A 90 -3.39 -20.99 16.68
N LEU A 91 -4.71 -20.94 16.89
CA LEU A 91 -5.34 -19.79 17.56
C LEU A 91 -4.95 -19.78 19.04
N ASP A 92 -3.85 -19.11 19.35
CA ASP A 92 -3.39 -18.89 20.71
C ASP A 92 -4.31 -17.86 21.41
N PRO A 93 -4.83 -18.17 22.61
CA PRO A 93 -5.79 -17.31 23.29
C PRO A 93 -5.18 -16.04 23.90
N ILE A 94 -3.84 -15.94 23.97
CA ILE A 94 -3.13 -14.82 24.61
C ILE A 94 -2.76 -13.75 23.58
N ILE A 95 -2.29 -14.16 22.40
CA ILE A 95 -1.75 -13.26 21.37
C ILE A 95 -2.70 -13.18 20.18
N LEU A 96 -2.96 -14.32 19.51
CA LEU A 96 -3.62 -14.30 18.21
C LEU A 96 -5.12 -14.06 18.30
N GLN A 97 -5.79 -14.69 19.25
CA GLN A 97 -7.23 -14.53 19.42
C GLN A 97 -7.62 -13.06 19.68
N PRO A 98 -7.08 -12.36 20.71
CA PRO A 98 -7.47 -10.97 20.95
C PRO A 98 -7.09 -10.04 19.80
N LEU A 99 -5.95 -10.28 19.13
CA LEU A 99 -5.52 -9.49 17.97
C LEU A 99 -6.50 -9.61 16.81
N LEU A 100 -6.84 -10.84 16.41
CA LEU A 100 -7.75 -11.10 15.29
C LEU A 100 -9.20 -10.71 15.61
N ASP A 101 -9.66 -10.94 16.86
CA ASP A 101 -10.96 -10.48 17.36
C ASP A 101 -11.11 -8.96 17.21
N SER A 102 -10.05 -8.21 17.52
CA SER A 102 -10.03 -6.75 17.40
C SER A 102 -10.26 -6.30 15.94
N TYR A 103 -9.62 -6.94 14.97
CA TYR A 103 -9.81 -6.60 13.56
C TYR A 103 -11.21 -6.94 13.04
N VAL A 104 -11.74 -8.10 13.45
CA VAL A 104 -13.12 -8.51 13.12
C VAL A 104 -14.13 -7.51 13.70
N THR A 105 -13.95 -7.11 14.96
CA THR A 105 -14.84 -6.16 15.65
C THR A 105 -14.80 -4.76 15.05
N GLN A 106 -13.63 -4.33 14.57
CA GLN A 106 -13.47 -3.06 13.85
C GLN A 106 -14.07 -3.06 12.44
N GLY A 107 -14.53 -4.20 11.94
CA GLY A 107 -15.18 -4.32 10.64
C GLY A 107 -14.22 -4.22 9.46
N TYR A 108 -12.94 -4.56 9.66
CA TYR A 108 -11.97 -4.59 8.56
C TYR A 108 -12.25 -5.71 7.57
N ASP A 109 -11.76 -5.53 6.35
CA ASP A 109 -11.69 -6.59 5.35
C ASP A 109 -10.37 -7.36 5.43
N PHE A 110 -10.34 -8.53 4.80
CA PHE A 110 -9.19 -9.42 4.84
C PHE A 110 -7.93 -8.75 4.26
N GLY A 111 -8.05 -7.96 3.20
CA GLY A 111 -6.92 -7.25 2.61
C GLY A 111 -6.25 -6.31 3.60
N THR A 112 -7.05 -5.57 4.37
CA THR A 112 -6.55 -4.61 5.35
C THR A 112 -5.80 -5.34 6.47
N VAL A 113 -6.39 -6.40 7.04
CA VAL A 113 -5.75 -7.22 8.08
C VAL A 113 -4.49 -7.88 7.55
N PHE A 114 -4.56 -8.46 6.35
CA PHE A 114 -3.42 -9.10 5.70
C PHE A 114 -2.26 -8.13 5.51
N GLY A 115 -2.51 -6.93 5.01
CA GLY A 115 -1.47 -5.91 4.83
C GLY A 115 -0.85 -5.42 6.15
N PHE A 116 -1.65 -5.30 7.22
CA PHE A 116 -1.11 -4.96 8.55
C PHE A 116 -0.24 -6.08 9.14
N LEU A 117 -0.68 -7.34 9.06
CA LEU A 117 -0.05 -8.44 9.78
C LEU A 117 1.09 -9.11 9.00
N ARG A 118 1.01 -9.17 7.67
CA ARG A 118 1.96 -9.87 6.80
C ARG A 118 3.43 -9.49 7.06
N PRO A 119 3.83 -8.21 7.22
CA PRO A 119 5.23 -7.87 7.46
C PRO A 119 5.80 -8.41 8.78
N PHE A 120 4.93 -8.79 9.72
CA PHE A 120 5.30 -9.20 11.07
C PHE A 120 4.95 -10.66 11.37
N TRP A 121 4.26 -11.33 10.45
CA TRP A 121 3.59 -12.61 10.67
C TRP A 121 4.53 -13.72 11.13
N TYR A 122 5.74 -13.81 10.58
CA TYR A 122 6.71 -14.86 10.91
C TYR A 122 7.36 -14.71 12.29
N ASP A 123 7.13 -13.58 12.97
CA ASP A 123 7.55 -13.34 14.36
C ASP A 123 6.33 -12.96 15.20
N ILE A 124 5.38 -13.91 15.23
CA ILE A 124 4.05 -13.76 15.81
C ILE A 124 4.08 -13.44 17.31
N THR A 125 5.11 -13.88 18.02
CA THR A 125 5.27 -13.65 19.47
C THR A 125 5.49 -12.19 19.83
N THR A 126 5.91 -11.36 18.86
CA THR A 126 6.22 -9.93 19.07
C THR A 126 5.36 -9.03 18.18
N ILE A 127 4.31 -9.56 17.56
CA ILE A 127 3.53 -8.86 16.54
C ILE A 127 2.87 -7.59 17.10
N ASP A 128 2.24 -7.68 18.29
CA ASP A 128 1.55 -6.55 18.92
C ASP A 128 2.52 -5.41 19.27
N GLU A 129 3.68 -5.77 19.85
CA GLU A 129 4.71 -4.79 20.20
C GLU A 129 5.21 -4.06 18.94
N LYS A 130 5.48 -4.80 17.86
CA LYS A 130 5.97 -4.23 16.61
C LYS A 130 4.95 -3.32 15.95
N LEU A 131 3.67 -3.72 15.91
CA LEU A 131 2.59 -2.89 15.37
C LEU A 131 2.51 -1.56 16.13
N ARG A 132 2.43 -1.61 17.46
CA ARG A 132 2.36 -0.41 18.31
C ARG A 132 3.57 0.50 18.13
N THR A 133 4.79 -0.04 18.26
CA THR A 133 6.02 0.76 18.11
C THR A 133 6.12 1.40 16.73
N ARG A 134 5.64 0.74 15.68
CA ARG A 134 5.64 1.28 14.33
C ARG A 134 4.63 2.40 14.14
N GLU A 135 3.42 2.21 14.64
CA GLU A 135 2.39 3.23 14.62
C GLU A 135 2.84 4.49 15.37
N GLU A 136 3.36 4.33 16.59
CA GLU A 136 3.91 5.42 17.41
C GLU A 136 5.03 6.18 16.68
N ARG A 137 5.98 5.44 16.08
CA ARG A 137 7.06 6.06 15.28
C ARG A 137 6.52 6.79 14.06
N GLY A 138 5.53 6.22 13.37
CA GLY A 138 4.89 6.83 12.21
C GLY A 138 4.15 8.12 12.57
N GLN A 139 3.50 8.14 13.73
CA GLN A 139 2.87 9.35 14.27
C GLN A 139 3.92 10.41 14.63
N LYS A 140 4.97 10.03 15.36
CA LYS A 140 6.05 10.94 15.74
C LYS A 140 6.73 11.60 14.54
N LEU A 141 7.01 10.84 13.48
CA LEU A 141 7.57 11.40 12.24
C LEU A 141 6.65 12.42 11.57
N ARG A 142 5.32 12.25 11.71
CA ARG A 142 4.35 13.23 11.19
C ARG A 142 4.28 14.48 12.06
N GLU A 143 4.44 14.35 13.37
CA GLU A 143 4.49 15.50 14.28
C GLU A 143 5.79 16.31 14.09
N GLU A 144 6.94 15.64 14.04
CA GLU A 144 8.26 16.29 13.87
C GLU A 144 8.44 16.91 12.47
N GLY A 145 7.91 16.27 11.42
CA GLY A 145 7.97 16.78 10.05
C GLY A 145 7.17 18.07 9.82
N ILE A 146 6.31 18.46 10.77
CA ILE A 146 5.56 19.73 10.75
C ILE A 146 6.42 20.89 11.30
N ASP A 147 7.35 20.62 12.22
CA ASP A 147 8.17 21.66 12.88
C ASP A 147 9.42 22.07 12.08
N ASP A 148 9.93 21.20 11.19
CA ASP A 148 11.12 21.48 10.35
C ASP A 148 10.77 22.15 9.01
N TRP A 149 9.53 22.66 8.84
CA TRP A 149 9.13 23.48 7.69
C TRP A 149 9.71 24.90 7.82
N SER A 150 11.03 25.03 7.77
CA SER A 150 11.69 26.34 7.67
C SER A 150 11.84 26.73 6.19
N PHE A 151 11.02 27.69 5.76
CA PHE A 151 11.17 28.31 4.44
C PHE A 151 12.39 29.23 4.49
N SER A 152 13.55 28.77 4.04
CA SER A 152 14.69 29.66 3.81
C SER A 152 14.28 30.70 2.75
N SER A 153 14.37 31.98 3.10
CA SER A 153 13.99 33.13 2.25
C SER A 153 14.84 33.30 0.98
N ASP A 154 15.82 32.42 0.76
CA ASP A 154 16.70 32.39 -0.41
C ASP A 154 16.29 31.34 -1.46
N GLY A 155 15.18 30.60 -1.25
CA GLY A 155 14.71 29.57 -2.17
C GLY A 155 15.50 28.27 -2.12
N SER A 156 16.41 28.09 -1.16
CA SER A 156 17.20 26.87 -0.96
C SER A 156 16.56 25.84 -0.01
N GLY A 157 15.29 26.06 0.35
CA GLY A 157 14.58 25.33 1.41
C GLY A 157 14.85 23.83 1.41
N THR A 158 15.30 23.31 2.55
CA THR A 158 15.40 21.87 2.79
C THR A 158 14.01 21.27 2.67
N ARG A 159 13.80 20.45 1.63
CA ARG A 159 12.54 19.75 1.38
C ARG A 159 12.15 18.99 2.66
N ALA A 160 11.01 19.30 3.24
CA ALA A 160 10.52 18.63 4.44
C ALA A 160 10.55 17.11 4.24
N LYS A 161 11.25 16.42 5.14
CA LYS A 161 11.55 14.98 5.04
C LYS A 161 10.42 14.13 5.63
N THR A 162 9.19 14.43 5.24
CA THR A 162 8.02 13.76 5.79
C THR A 162 7.66 12.58 4.89
N PRO A 163 7.62 11.34 5.40
CA PRO A 163 7.16 10.21 4.62
C PRO A 163 5.68 10.37 4.26
N PRO A 164 5.20 9.69 3.19
CA PRO A 164 3.80 9.80 2.81
C PRO A 164 2.90 9.29 3.94
N ARG A 165 1.70 9.86 4.06
CA ARG A 165 0.73 9.40 5.07
C ARG A 165 0.27 7.97 4.82
N ARG A 166 0.05 7.64 3.54
CA ARG A 166 -0.49 6.36 3.08
C ARG A 166 0.28 5.84 1.88
N ILE A 167 0.19 4.54 1.68
CA ILE A 167 0.79 3.80 0.57
C ILE A 167 -0.18 2.73 0.12
N TRP A 168 -0.12 2.36 -1.15
CA TRP A 168 -0.86 1.24 -1.71
C TRP A 168 -0.01 -0.03 -1.64
N ASP A 169 -0.43 -0.97 -0.79
CA ASP A 169 0.10 -2.32 -0.73
C ASP A 169 -0.50 -3.15 -1.87
N LEU A 170 0.32 -3.48 -2.87
CA LEU A 170 -0.11 -4.26 -4.02
C LEU A 170 -0.34 -5.73 -3.69
N TYR A 171 0.27 -6.27 -2.63
CA TYR A 171 0.02 -7.67 -2.28
C TYR A 171 -1.34 -7.80 -1.61
N ALA A 172 -1.70 -6.84 -0.75
CA ALA A 172 -2.97 -6.78 -0.04
C ALA A 172 -4.11 -6.12 -0.83
N ASN A 173 -3.80 -5.39 -1.89
CA ASN A 173 -4.71 -4.50 -2.61
C ASN A 173 -5.40 -3.45 -1.73
N ARG A 174 -4.64 -2.83 -0.81
CA ARG A 174 -5.16 -1.84 0.14
C ARG A 174 -4.25 -0.64 0.31
N VAL A 175 -4.86 0.52 0.48
CA VAL A 175 -4.19 1.73 0.95
C VAL A 175 -4.07 1.65 2.46
N LEU A 176 -2.84 1.65 2.95
CA LEU A 176 -2.50 1.51 4.36
C LEU A 176 -1.64 2.68 4.82
N PRO A 177 -1.55 2.94 6.14
CA PRO A 177 -0.59 3.89 6.67
C PRO A 177 0.84 3.50 6.30
N TYR A 178 1.71 4.48 6.00
CA TYR A 178 3.10 4.19 5.60
C TYR A 178 3.89 3.37 6.63
N TRP A 179 3.56 3.46 7.92
CA TRP A 179 4.31 2.78 8.98
C TRP A 179 4.24 1.25 8.92
N VAL A 180 3.32 0.67 8.13
CA VAL A 180 3.19 -0.79 7.96
C VAL A 180 4.36 -1.41 7.20
N THR A 181 5.05 -0.62 6.37
CA THR A 181 6.09 -1.14 5.47
C THR A 181 7.50 -0.78 5.91
N TYR A 182 8.43 -1.67 5.57
CA TYR A 182 9.88 -1.49 5.68
C TYR A 182 10.51 -1.28 4.30
N GLU A 183 9.73 -1.40 3.23
CA GLU A 183 10.26 -1.51 1.90
C GLU A 183 10.34 -0.15 1.20
N LYS A 184 11.19 -0.10 0.18
CA LYS A 184 11.23 1.03 -0.73
C LYS A 184 9.91 1.11 -1.50
N LEU A 185 9.36 2.30 -1.56
CA LEU A 185 8.18 2.58 -2.37
C LEU A 185 8.57 2.71 -3.84
N VAL A 186 7.61 2.46 -4.72
CA VAL A 186 7.65 2.94 -6.10
C VAL A 186 6.67 4.11 -6.20
N ALA A 187 7.19 5.27 -6.58
CA ALA A 187 6.33 6.43 -6.83
C ALA A 187 5.71 6.29 -8.23
N MET A 188 4.41 6.53 -8.35
CA MET A 188 3.75 6.59 -9.63
C MET A 188 3.41 8.03 -9.95
N SER A 189 4.00 8.53 -11.04
CA SER A 189 3.62 9.81 -11.61
C SER A 189 2.52 9.56 -12.63
N HIS A 190 1.36 10.16 -12.40
CA HIS A 190 0.30 10.24 -13.39
C HIS A 190 0.14 11.70 -13.84
N ALA A 191 -0.15 11.91 -15.12
CA ALA A 191 -0.49 13.23 -15.64
C ALA A 191 -1.96 13.54 -15.33
N TRP A 192 -2.24 14.76 -14.87
CA TRP A 192 -3.60 15.27 -14.73
C TRP A 192 -4.31 15.24 -16.09
N MET A 193 -5.57 14.84 -16.09
CA MET A 193 -6.41 14.75 -17.29
C MET A 193 -7.65 15.63 -17.12
N ASP A 194 -8.25 16.04 -18.25
CA ASP A 194 -9.48 16.81 -18.27
C ASP A 194 -10.65 16.04 -17.61
N GLU A 195 -11.62 16.79 -17.07
CA GLU A 195 -12.77 16.22 -16.38
C GLU A 195 -13.60 15.26 -17.23
N VAL A 196 -13.64 15.50 -18.55
CA VAL A 196 -14.38 14.65 -19.51
C VAL A 196 -13.71 13.29 -19.74
N ASP A 197 -12.41 13.19 -19.48
CA ASP A 197 -11.61 11.99 -19.73
C ASP A 197 -11.36 11.16 -18.46
N ARG A 198 -11.92 11.61 -17.31
CA ARG A 198 -11.80 10.94 -16.02
C ARG A 198 -13.16 10.57 -15.42
N VAL A 199 -13.15 9.53 -14.61
CA VAL A 199 -14.28 9.05 -13.79
C VAL A 199 -13.84 8.93 -12.34
N ASP A 200 -14.74 9.28 -11.43
CA ASP A 200 -14.56 9.15 -9.99
C ASP A 200 -14.96 7.75 -9.53
N VAL A 201 -13.96 6.93 -9.20
CA VAL A 201 -14.16 5.50 -8.86
C VAL A 201 -14.21 5.31 -7.34
N TRP A 202 -15.32 4.74 -6.85
CA TRP A 202 -15.45 4.30 -5.46
C TRP A 202 -14.93 2.88 -5.29
N THR A 203 -13.78 2.73 -4.65
CA THR A 203 -13.08 1.43 -4.56
C THR A 203 -12.87 0.97 -3.12
N PRO A 204 -12.96 -0.35 -2.82
CA PRO A 204 -12.50 -0.92 -1.55
C PRO A 204 -11.01 -0.69 -1.28
N ILE A 205 -10.21 -0.45 -2.32
CA ILE A 205 -8.75 -0.30 -2.21
C ILE A 205 -8.37 0.80 -1.21
N ASN A 206 -9.07 1.94 -1.20
CA ASN A 206 -8.88 3.01 -0.21
C ASN A 206 -9.97 3.01 0.89
N GLY A 207 -10.58 1.85 1.16
CA GLY A 207 -11.65 1.72 2.14
C GLY A 207 -12.94 2.44 1.77
N ARG A 208 -13.12 2.81 0.48
CA ARG A 208 -14.20 3.68 0.00
C ARG A 208 -14.27 5.01 0.76
N GLU A 209 -13.13 5.54 1.21
CA GLU A 209 -13.10 6.80 1.94
C GLU A 209 -13.34 8.01 1.04
N TRP A 210 -12.77 8.03 -0.16
CA TRP A 210 -12.94 9.08 -1.17
C TRP A 210 -13.01 8.48 -2.58
N PRO A 211 -13.63 9.17 -3.56
CA PRO A 211 -13.57 8.73 -4.94
C PRO A 211 -12.16 8.94 -5.50
N VAL A 212 -11.71 7.98 -6.31
CA VAL A 212 -10.40 8.03 -6.96
C VAL A 212 -10.59 8.51 -8.40
N PRO A 213 -10.12 9.72 -8.77
CA PRO A 213 -10.20 10.20 -10.14
C PRO A 213 -9.27 9.38 -11.03
N MET A 214 -9.85 8.67 -12.00
CA MET A 214 -9.14 7.74 -12.87
C MET A 214 -9.52 7.99 -14.33
N PRO A 215 -8.64 7.76 -15.30
CA PRO A 215 -9.03 7.80 -16.71
C PRO A 215 -10.17 6.82 -17.02
N ASN A 216 -11.10 7.19 -17.89
CA ASN A 216 -12.33 6.40 -18.18
C ASN A 216 -12.08 4.96 -18.66
N ASP A 217 -10.90 4.69 -19.21
CA ASP A 217 -10.48 3.40 -19.76
C ASP A 217 -9.39 2.70 -18.92
N ALA A 218 -9.12 3.20 -17.71
CA ALA A 218 -8.12 2.65 -16.80
C ALA A 218 -8.77 1.87 -15.64
N ASP A 219 -8.07 0.84 -15.16
CA ASP A 219 -8.52 0.00 -14.06
C ASP A 219 -7.37 -0.22 -13.06
N LEU A 220 -7.65 0.03 -11.78
CA LEU A 220 -6.65 -0.08 -10.70
C LEU A 220 -6.13 -1.51 -10.53
N ASN A 221 -6.96 -2.54 -10.74
CA ASN A 221 -6.51 -3.93 -10.65
C ASN A 221 -5.59 -4.29 -11.82
N LEU A 222 -5.84 -3.77 -13.03
CA LEU A 222 -4.90 -3.94 -14.15
C LEU A 222 -3.55 -3.28 -13.88
N ILE A 223 -3.56 -2.03 -13.38
CA ILE A 223 -2.35 -1.31 -12.98
C ILE A 223 -1.60 -2.07 -11.89
N ARG A 224 -2.32 -2.62 -10.90
CA ARG A 224 -1.75 -3.47 -9.86
C ARG A 224 -1.02 -4.66 -10.46
N ILE A 225 -1.62 -5.41 -11.39
CA ILE A 225 -0.98 -6.56 -12.06
C ILE A 225 0.31 -6.13 -12.77
N GLU A 226 0.29 -4.99 -13.46
CA GLU A 226 1.47 -4.44 -14.12
C GLU A 226 2.59 -4.10 -13.14
N MET A 227 2.26 -3.42 -12.04
CA MET A 227 3.24 -3.02 -11.03
C MET A 227 3.82 -4.24 -10.29
N LEU A 228 2.99 -5.25 -10.00
CA LEU A 228 3.44 -6.54 -9.46
C LEU A 228 4.40 -7.26 -10.42
N SER A 229 4.11 -7.23 -11.72
CA SER A 229 4.99 -7.78 -12.76
C SER A 229 6.33 -7.03 -12.87
N MET A 230 6.39 -5.79 -12.38
CA MET A 230 7.61 -5.01 -12.22
C MET A 230 8.26 -5.16 -10.83
N ARG A 231 7.81 -6.15 -10.05
CA ARG A 231 8.31 -6.49 -8.71
C ARG A 231 8.08 -5.37 -7.67
N ALA A 232 7.11 -4.49 -7.91
CA ALA A 232 6.69 -3.54 -6.89
C ALA A 232 5.82 -4.26 -5.83
N GLU A 233 6.05 -3.92 -4.57
CA GLU A 233 5.22 -4.38 -3.45
C GLU A 233 4.38 -3.22 -2.91
N TYR A 234 5.01 -2.08 -2.69
CA TYR A 234 4.35 -0.87 -2.20
C TYR A 234 4.50 0.26 -3.20
N VAL A 235 3.38 0.89 -3.52
CA VAL A 235 3.28 1.98 -4.47
C VAL A 235 2.75 3.21 -3.78
N TRP A 236 3.26 4.37 -4.17
CA TRP A 236 2.62 5.63 -3.88
C TRP A 236 2.02 6.20 -5.16
N LEU A 237 0.69 6.22 -5.21
CA LEU A 237 -0.10 6.88 -6.25
C LEU A 237 -0.90 7.97 -5.56
N ASP A 238 -0.63 9.24 -5.88
CA ASP A 238 -1.27 10.42 -5.29
C ASP A 238 -2.80 10.36 -5.22
N VAL A 239 -3.49 9.98 -6.30
CA VAL A 239 -4.97 9.89 -6.31
C VAL A 239 -5.51 8.82 -5.36
N LEU A 240 -4.70 7.81 -5.02
CA LEU A 240 -5.03 6.76 -4.06
C LEU A 240 -4.53 7.06 -2.64
N CYS A 241 -3.37 7.70 -2.50
CA CYS A 241 -2.67 7.82 -1.22
C CYS A 241 -2.96 9.17 -0.53
N LEU A 242 -3.35 10.19 -1.30
CA LEU A 242 -3.85 11.46 -0.78
C LEU A 242 -5.37 11.45 -0.76
N ARG A 243 -5.95 11.97 0.32
CA ARG A 243 -7.40 12.15 0.43
C ARG A 243 -7.89 13.08 -0.69
N GLN A 244 -8.76 12.58 -1.55
CA GLN A 244 -9.37 13.38 -2.63
C GLN A 244 -10.65 14.06 -2.17
N ALA A 245 -11.12 14.99 -2.98
CA ALA A 245 -12.36 15.70 -2.71
C ALA A 245 -13.56 14.76 -2.76
N GLY A 246 -14.46 14.91 -1.78
CA GLY A 246 -15.68 14.13 -1.70
C GLY A 246 -15.48 12.83 -0.91
N GLY A 247 -16.49 12.46 -0.14
CA GLY A 247 -16.50 11.25 0.66
C GLY A 247 -16.32 11.43 2.14
N ARG A 248 -16.00 10.32 2.80
CA ARG A 248 -15.88 10.24 4.26
C ARG A 248 -14.61 10.97 4.66
N GLY A 249 -14.72 11.80 5.69
CA GLY A 249 -13.58 12.54 6.21
C GLY A 249 -13.14 13.74 5.36
N GLU A 250 -13.97 14.25 4.44
CA GLU A 250 -13.67 15.47 3.65
C GLU A 250 -13.20 16.65 4.53
N HIS A 251 -13.75 16.79 5.73
CA HIS A 251 -13.34 17.81 6.71
C HIS A 251 -11.86 17.71 7.13
N LEU A 252 -11.23 16.53 7.00
CA LEU A 252 -9.81 16.32 7.29
C LEU A 252 -8.92 16.70 6.11
N ARG A 253 -9.45 16.77 4.88
CA ARG A 253 -8.66 16.91 3.66
C ARG A 253 -7.80 18.16 3.67
N ALA A 254 -8.37 19.30 4.07
CA ALA A 254 -7.63 20.56 4.13
C ALA A 254 -6.44 20.48 5.10
N GLU A 255 -6.62 19.84 6.27
CA GLU A 255 -5.56 19.68 7.26
C GLU A 255 -4.51 18.65 6.84
N GLU A 256 -4.92 17.51 6.27
CA GLU A 256 -4.01 16.52 5.69
C GLU A 256 -3.17 17.15 4.57
N TRP A 257 -3.78 17.95 3.69
CA TRP A 257 -3.10 18.55 2.54
C TRP A 257 -2.07 19.61 2.91
N LYS A 258 -2.20 20.30 4.06
CA LYS A 258 -1.17 21.24 4.54
C LYS A 258 0.21 20.59 4.67
N VAL A 259 0.23 19.30 4.99
CA VAL A 259 1.46 18.51 5.17
C VAL A 259 1.72 17.66 3.94
N ASP A 260 0.71 16.92 3.47
CA ASP A 260 0.92 15.83 2.53
C ASP A 260 1.24 16.37 1.10
N VAL A 261 0.60 17.47 0.66
CA VAL A 261 0.84 18.03 -0.69
C VAL A 261 2.24 18.65 -0.82
N PRO A 262 2.72 19.48 0.12
CA PRO A 262 4.07 20.05 0.01
C PRO A 262 5.19 19.02 0.17
N THR A 263 4.91 17.87 0.78
CA THR A 263 5.90 16.81 1.07
C THR A 263 5.93 15.69 0.03
N ILE A 264 5.02 15.66 -0.96
CA ILE A 264 5.01 14.63 -2.03
C ILE A 264 6.35 14.50 -2.74
N GLY A 265 7.07 15.62 -2.84
CA GLY A 265 8.36 15.67 -3.47
C GLY A 265 9.42 14.78 -2.83
N TRP A 266 9.28 14.51 -1.54
CA TRP A 266 10.12 13.56 -0.82
C TRP A 266 9.98 12.15 -1.40
N VAL A 267 8.74 11.71 -1.67
CA VAL A 267 8.42 10.40 -2.26
C VAL A 267 9.14 10.24 -3.61
N TYR A 268 8.97 11.20 -4.51
CA TYR A 268 9.60 11.18 -5.84
C TYR A 268 11.13 11.29 -5.79
N SER A 269 11.71 11.89 -4.76
CA SER A 269 13.17 12.02 -4.62
C SER A 269 13.86 10.79 -4.02
N THR A 270 13.11 9.95 -3.32
CA THR A 270 13.65 8.79 -2.57
C THR A 270 13.26 7.45 -3.19
N SER A 271 12.33 7.45 -4.12
CA SER A 271 11.74 6.26 -4.72
C SER A 271 12.03 6.20 -6.23
N PRO A 272 12.23 4.99 -6.80
CA PRO A 272 12.09 4.81 -8.25
C PRO A 272 10.71 5.31 -8.71
N VAL A 273 10.67 5.96 -9.87
CA VAL A 273 9.44 6.55 -10.40
C VAL A 273 8.96 5.75 -11.61
N GLY A 274 7.76 5.18 -11.52
CA GLY A 274 7.00 4.70 -12.66
C GLY A 274 6.29 5.89 -13.32
N CYS A 275 6.80 6.33 -14.47
CA CYS A 275 6.25 7.47 -15.20
C CYS A 275 5.14 7.02 -16.15
N TYR A 276 3.92 7.46 -15.89
CA TYR A 276 2.77 7.26 -16.76
C TYR A 276 2.33 8.59 -17.39
N PHE A 277 2.98 8.95 -18.50
CA PHE A 277 2.91 10.28 -19.13
C PHE A 277 1.51 10.73 -19.64
N ASN A 278 0.50 9.87 -19.57
CA ASN A 278 -0.85 10.10 -20.11
C ASN A 278 -1.95 9.34 -19.35
N GLY A 279 -1.72 9.08 -18.06
CA GLY A 279 -2.73 8.41 -17.22
C GLY A 279 -2.63 6.90 -17.29
N LEU A 280 -1.62 6.35 -16.61
CA LEU A 280 -1.50 4.94 -16.24
C LEU A 280 -1.28 3.92 -17.38
N GLY A 281 -0.72 4.35 -18.53
CA GLY A 281 -0.08 3.42 -19.47
C GLY A 281 -0.40 3.62 -20.95
N ARG A 282 -0.94 4.77 -21.34
CA ARG A 282 -1.33 4.99 -22.75
C ARG A 282 -0.08 5.24 -23.64
N PRO A 283 -0.23 5.19 -24.96
CA PRO A 283 0.67 5.88 -25.89
C PRO A 283 0.45 7.39 -25.83
N LEU A 284 1.51 8.20 -25.86
CA LEU A 284 1.38 9.66 -25.96
C LEU A 284 0.67 10.01 -27.28
N LYS A 285 -0.55 10.55 -27.21
CA LYS A 285 -1.22 11.15 -28.36
C LYS A 285 -0.85 12.63 -28.37
N LEU A 286 0.03 13.02 -29.30
CA LEU A 286 0.40 14.41 -29.58
C LEU A 286 -0.64 15.06 -30.50
#